data_AF-A0A7C1H989-F1
#
_entry.id   AF-A0A7C1H989-F1
#
_cell.length_a   1.000
_cell.length_b   1.000
_cell.length_c   1.000
_cell.angle_alpha   90.00
_cell.angle_beta   90.00
_cell.angle_gamma   90.00
#
_symmetry.space_group_name_H-M   'P 1'
#
loop_
_entity.id
_entity.type
_entity.pdbx_description
1 polymer ?
#
loop_
_entity_poly.entity_id
_entity_poly.type
_entity_poly.pdbx_seq_one_letter_code
_entity_poly.pdbx_strand_id
1 'polypeptide(L)'
;MTRIICVLIFTILTFNAFAQPNSAHHSVDYRFIIQDSPSQLFTMRQVNQSYLSGYRLLARGLYTASPDDRIADLIQVGLQAFFFMPLTHEGGHRSILTVNNIGSISQPYFNKHGAAYVKGVTDQTLRDLRDSDLPTYIRIHAGGLESDYILTKRIESIGSFEHDIFDNYKWEYWLRKFSILQYYATGLFKYDIDLEEEANELERDIVGHDIYGAARHLHRPAMDFHRYTRYGELTNEEKKYVNRLGYHFFLNLFHPLIIGKRNFEMTKRTSINAGQGHSMAPFGDFIDENIWLKYNDLCLSFCNYSGILFRQDCYKSIIIIKEILNCMAQKTQPEKPSKPVCSKTVRHG
;
A
#
# COMPACT_ATOMS: atom_id res chain seq x y z
N MET A 1 10.67 -34.07 -2.69
CA MET A 1 10.53 -32.63 -3.00
C MET A 1 10.21 -32.36 -4.46
N THR A 2 10.77 -33.10 -5.42
CA THR A 2 10.60 -32.87 -6.86
C THR A 2 9.20 -33.15 -7.41
N ARG A 3 8.40 -34.02 -6.76
CA ARG A 3 7.05 -34.39 -7.23
C ARG A 3 5.94 -33.38 -6.90
N ILE A 4 6.11 -32.53 -5.89
CA ILE A 4 5.12 -31.49 -5.52
C ILE A 4 5.27 -30.26 -6.42
N ILE A 5 6.49 -29.95 -6.84
CA ILE A 5 6.79 -28.84 -7.76
C ILE A 5 6.22 -29.12 -9.16
N CYS A 6 6.27 -30.37 -9.64
CA CYS A 6 5.69 -30.73 -10.94
C CYS A 6 4.15 -30.64 -10.96
N VAL A 7 3.45 -30.92 -9.85
CA VAL A 7 1.98 -30.81 -9.78
C VAL A 7 1.53 -29.35 -9.77
N LEU A 8 2.28 -28.46 -9.11
CA LEU A 8 2.05 -27.01 -9.13
C LEU A 8 2.32 -26.38 -10.50
N ILE A 9 3.35 -26.86 -11.23
CA ILE A 9 3.64 -26.37 -12.59
C ILE A 9 2.59 -26.88 -13.59
N PHE A 10 2.04 -28.08 -13.39
CA PHE A 10 1.03 -28.65 -14.29
C PHE A 10 -0.37 -28.03 -14.13
N THR A 11 -0.75 -27.57 -12.93
CA THR A 11 -2.03 -26.86 -12.71
C THR A 11 -2.01 -25.40 -13.18
N ILE A 12 -0.83 -24.79 -13.31
CA ILE A 12 -0.69 -23.43 -13.85
C ILE A 12 -0.82 -23.41 -15.39
N LEU A 13 -0.61 -24.53 -16.08
CA LEU A 13 -0.54 -24.58 -17.55
C LEU A 13 -1.86 -24.96 -18.26
N THR A 14 -2.95 -25.30 -17.57
CA THR A 14 -4.18 -25.82 -18.21
C THR A 14 -5.42 -24.90 -18.20
N PHE A 15 -5.28 -23.60 -17.96
CA PHE A 15 -6.40 -22.65 -18.09
C PHE A 15 -6.18 -21.63 -19.22
N ASN A 16 -6.16 -22.12 -20.46
CA ASN A 16 -6.44 -21.30 -21.64
C ASN A 16 -7.84 -21.67 -22.17
N ALA A 17 -8.87 -21.20 -21.48
CA ALA A 17 -10.20 -21.11 -22.06
C ALA A 17 -10.42 -19.64 -22.45
N PHE A 18 -10.47 -19.39 -23.75
CA PHE A 18 -10.75 -18.08 -24.32
C PHE A 18 -12.16 -17.63 -23.91
N ALA A 19 -12.25 -16.69 -22.97
CA ALA A 19 -13.44 -15.89 -22.76
C ALA A 19 -13.36 -14.64 -23.64
N GLN A 20 -14.41 -14.38 -24.44
CA GLN A 20 -14.53 -13.14 -25.21
C GLN A 20 -14.46 -11.92 -24.28
N PRO A 21 -13.81 -10.81 -24.69
CA PRO A 21 -13.79 -9.59 -23.90
C PRO A 21 -15.21 -9.01 -23.85
N ASN A 22 -15.80 -9.03 -22.67
CA ASN A 22 -17.06 -8.34 -22.41
C ASN A 22 -16.74 -6.84 -22.33
N SER A 23 -16.85 -6.13 -23.44
CA SER A 23 -16.53 -4.70 -23.57
C SER A 23 -17.64 -3.79 -23.02
N ALA A 24 -18.24 -4.15 -21.89
CA ALA A 24 -19.06 -3.22 -21.15
C ALA A 24 -18.11 -2.24 -20.43
N HIS A 25 -18.14 -0.96 -20.82
CA HIS A 25 -17.37 0.08 -20.15
C HIS A 25 -17.77 0.15 -18.67
N HIS A 26 -16.99 -0.50 -17.81
CA HIS A 26 -17.07 -0.29 -16.37
C HIS A 26 -16.61 1.13 -16.06
N SER A 27 -17.46 1.92 -15.37
CA SER A 27 -17.07 3.26 -14.93
C SER A 27 -15.92 3.14 -13.93
N VAL A 28 -14.80 3.80 -14.21
CA VAL A 28 -13.67 3.83 -13.28
C VAL A 28 -13.84 4.98 -12.30
N ASP A 29 -13.84 4.67 -11.01
CA ASP A 29 -13.95 5.64 -9.92
C ASP A 29 -12.55 6.12 -9.47
N TYR A 30 -12.42 7.43 -9.31
CA TYR A 30 -11.25 8.14 -8.82
C TYR A 30 -11.65 9.02 -7.65
N ARG A 31 -11.15 8.71 -6.45
CA ARG A 31 -11.51 9.41 -5.22
C ARG A 31 -10.36 10.25 -4.71
N PHE A 32 -10.63 11.52 -4.47
CA PHE A 32 -9.70 12.47 -3.86
C PHE A 32 -10.27 12.93 -2.53
N ILE A 33 -9.46 12.81 -1.48
CA ILE A 33 -9.83 13.26 -0.15
C ILE A 33 -9.28 14.69 0.01
N ILE A 34 -10.18 15.67 0.11
CA ILE A 34 -9.81 17.08 0.34
C ILE A 34 -9.45 17.30 1.81
N GLN A 35 -10.17 16.63 2.71
CA GLN A 35 -10.01 16.69 4.15
C GLN A 35 -10.41 15.33 4.74
N ASP A 36 -9.63 14.81 5.67
CA ASP A 36 -9.89 13.52 6.29
C ASP A 36 -10.45 13.66 7.71
N SER A 37 -10.72 12.53 8.36
CA SER A 37 -11.13 12.45 9.77
C SER A 37 -9.96 11.94 10.64
N PRO A 38 -9.62 12.61 11.76
CA PRO A 38 -10.13 13.91 12.22
C PRO A 38 -9.80 15.02 11.22
N SER A 39 -10.51 16.15 11.32
CA SER A 39 -10.43 17.32 10.42
C SER A 39 -9.00 17.90 10.30
N GLN A 40 -8.17 17.22 9.53
CA GLN A 40 -6.74 17.47 9.40
C GLN A 40 -6.30 17.15 7.97
N LEU A 41 -5.28 17.87 7.51
CA LEU A 41 -4.63 17.63 6.23
C LEU A 41 -3.40 16.74 6.43
N PHE A 42 -3.02 16.04 5.36
CA PHE A 42 -1.85 15.17 5.29
C PHE A 42 -1.94 13.93 6.16
N THR A 43 -3.15 13.38 6.37
CA THR A 43 -3.30 12.04 6.94
C THR A 43 -2.79 10.99 5.94
N MET A 44 -2.33 9.83 6.43
CA MET A 44 -1.87 8.73 5.58
C MET A 44 -2.96 8.27 4.60
N ARG A 45 -4.21 8.14 5.07
CA ARG A 45 -5.34 7.74 4.23
C ARG A 45 -5.61 8.77 3.14
N GLN A 46 -5.60 10.06 3.46
CA GLN A 46 -5.78 11.13 2.48
C GLN A 46 -4.72 11.05 1.39
N VAL A 47 -3.44 11.03 1.80
CA VAL A 47 -2.30 11.02 0.89
C VAL A 47 -2.36 9.79 -0.01
N ASN A 48 -2.53 8.60 0.57
CA ASN A 48 -2.50 7.34 -0.19
C ASN A 48 -3.69 7.19 -1.14
N GLN A 49 -4.89 7.59 -0.71
CA GLN A 49 -6.08 7.52 -1.57
C GLN A 49 -5.98 8.49 -2.75
N SER A 50 -5.63 9.75 -2.48
CA SER A 50 -5.50 10.78 -3.50
C SER A 50 -4.34 10.49 -4.44
N TYR A 51 -3.20 10.01 -3.90
CA TYR A 51 -2.05 9.55 -4.68
C TYR A 51 -2.45 8.42 -5.63
N LEU A 52 -3.06 7.34 -5.14
CA LEU A 52 -3.38 6.18 -5.97
C LEU A 52 -4.39 6.51 -7.08
N SER A 53 -5.38 7.37 -6.79
CA SER A 53 -6.28 7.89 -7.82
C SER A 53 -5.53 8.70 -8.88
N GLY A 54 -4.64 9.60 -8.45
CA GLY A 54 -3.80 10.40 -9.35
C GLY A 54 -2.86 9.54 -10.21
N TYR A 55 -2.22 8.54 -9.60
CA TYR A 55 -1.36 7.59 -10.31
C TYR A 55 -2.12 6.85 -11.41
N ARG A 56 -3.30 6.31 -11.10
CA ARG A 56 -4.12 5.57 -12.08
C ARG A 56 -4.64 6.46 -13.21
N LEU A 57 -4.90 7.75 -12.94
CA LEU A 57 -5.21 8.74 -13.99
C LEU A 57 -3.98 9.00 -14.87
N LEU A 58 -2.82 9.20 -14.25
CA LEU A 58 -1.56 9.40 -14.95
C LEU A 58 -1.22 8.22 -15.85
N ALA A 59 -1.25 6.99 -15.33
CA ALA A 59 -0.96 5.77 -16.09
C ALA A 59 -1.85 5.67 -17.34
N ARG A 60 -3.17 5.88 -17.17
CA ARG A 60 -4.11 5.92 -18.29
C ARG A 60 -3.78 7.01 -19.30
N GLY A 61 -3.46 8.22 -18.82
CA GLY A 61 -3.05 9.32 -19.68
C GLY A 61 -1.77 9.00 -20.47
N LEU A 62 -0.81 8.34 -19.82
CA LEU A 62 0.44 7.91 -20.44
C LEU A 62 0.21 6.88 -21.55
N TYR A 63 -0.58 5.82 -21.31
CA TYR A 63 -0.90 4.86 -22.37
C TYR A 63 -1.70 5.49 -23.51
N THR A 64 -2.54 6.49 -23.23
CA THR A 64 -3.32 7.18 -24.26
C THR A 64 -2.46 8.13 -25.11
N ALA A 65 -1.48 8.79 -24.49
CA ALA A 65 -0.65 9.79 -25.16
C ALA A 65 0.65 9.24 -25.75
N SER A 66 1.12 8.08 -25.26
CA SER A 66 2.38 7.49 -25.71
C SER A 66 2.20 6.75 -27.02
N PRO A 67 3.17 6.82 -27.95
CA PRO A 67 3.12 6.06 -29.20
C PRO A 67 3.38 4.56 -29.01
N ASP A 68 3.95 4.15 -27.87
CA ASP A 68 4.24 2.76 -27.50
C ASP A 68 4.01 2.59 -25.99
N ASP A 69 3.27 1.55 -25.60
CA ASP A 69 3.02 1.19 -24.20
C ASP A 69 4.32 0.97 -23.42
N ARG A 70 5.40 0.52 -24.07
CA ARG A 70 6.71 0.36 -23.42
C ARG A 70 7.29 1.69 -22.94
N ILE A 71 7.03 2.78 -23.64
CA ILE A 71 7.46 4.12 -23.22
C ILE A 71 6.66 4.55 -22.00
N ALA A 72 5.35 4.33 -22.01
CA ALA A 72 4.49 4.57 -20.85
C ALA A 72 4.93 3.73 -19.64
N ASP A 73 5.29 2.47 -19.84
CA ASP A 73 5.82 1.57 -18.81
C ASP A 73 7.12 2.12 -18.22
N LEU A 74 8.10 2.49 -19.06
CA LEU A 74 9.38 3.04 -18.61
C LEU A 74 9.22 4.36 -17.84
N ILE A 75 8.33 5.25 -18.30
CA ILE A 75 8.02 6.49 -17.59
C ILE A 75 7.41 6.19 -16.22
N GLN A 76 6.44 5.26 -16.15
CA GLN A 76 5.82 4.87 -14.89
C GLN A 76 6.86 4.30 -13.92
N VAL A 77 7.74 3.40 -14.38
CA VAL A 77 8.81 2.81 -13.55
C VAL A 77 9.77 3.88 -13.03
N GLY A 78 10.22 4.80 -13.90
CA GLY A 78 11.11 5.89 -13.50
C GLY A 78 10.47 6.86 -12.51
N LEU A 79 9.23 7.29 -12.76
CA LEU A 79 8.50 8.15 -11.83
C LEU A 79 8.27 7.47 -10.48
N GLN A 80 8.02 6.16 -10.50
CA GLN A 80 7.88 5.40 -9.26
C GLN A 80 9.18 5.41 -8.44
N ALA A 81 10.27 4.93 -9.03
CA ALA A 81 11.55 4.75 -8.34
C ALA A 81 12.12 6.06 -7.77
N PHE A 82 11.95 7.19 -8.48
CA PHE A 82 12.61 8.45 -8.11
C PHE A 82 11.72 9.45 -7.40
N PHE A 83 10.39 9.35 -7.49
CA PHE A 83 9.50 10.38 -6.96
C PHE A 83 8.37 9.81 -6.14
N PHE A 84 7.55 8.92 -6.71
CA PHE A 84 6.28 8.59 -6.09
C PHE A 84 6.41 7.69 -4.86
N MET A 85 7.34 6.74 -4.87
CA MET A 85 7.56 5.90 -3.71
C MET A 85 8.15 6.67 -2.54
N PRO A 86 9.26 7.41 -2.69
CA PRO A 86 9.76 8.29 -1.64
C PRO A 86 8.69 9.27 -1.11
N LEU A 87 7.88 9.86 -2.00
CA LEU A 87 6.81 10.80 -1.60
C LEU A 87 5.78 10.18 -0.66
N THR A 88 5.32 8.97 -0.98
CA THR A 88 4.28 8.29 -0.20
C THR A 88 4.84 7.61 1.05
N HIS A 89 6.10 7.18 1.00
CA HIS A 89 6.83 6.60 2.13
C HIS A 89 7.11 7.67 3.21
N GLU A 90 7.80 8.76 2.84
CA GLU A 90 8.05 9.90 3.77
C GLU A 90 6.76 10.58 4.21
N GLY A 91 5.75 10.62 3.33
CA GLY A 91 4.41 11.08 3.67
C GLY A 91 3.76 10.24 4.77
N GLY A 92 4.02 8.93 4.78
CA GLY A 92 3.58 7.99 5.81
C GLY A 92 4.15 8.34 7.18
N HIS A 93 5.48 8.45 7.29
CA HIS A 93 6.16 8.87 8.52
C HIS A 93 5.64 10.23 9.03
N ARG A 94 5.61 11.25 8.17
CA ARG A 94 5.15 12.60 8.53
C ARG A 94 3.70 12.62 9.00
N SER A 95 2.84 11.79 8.41
CA SER A 95 1.42 11.77 8.78
C SER A 95 1.19 11.36 10.23
N ILE A 96 2.03 10.49 10.78
CA ILE A 96 1.92 10.04 12.18
C ILE A 96 2.30 11.20 13.11
N LEU A 97 3.39 11.91 12.82
CA LEU A 97 3.79 13.10 13.58
C LEU A 97 2.72 14.19 13.51
N THR A 98 2.14 14.39 12.32
CA THR A 98 1.08 15.38 12.09
C THR A 98 -0.14 15.14 12.96
N VAL A 99 -0.64 13.90 13.03
CA VAL A 99 -1.79 13.53 13.89
C VAL A 99 -1.50 13.72 15.38
N ASN A 100 -0.22 13.65 15.77
CA ASN A 100 0.24 13.89 17.14
C ASN A 100 0.65 15.34 17.40
N ASN A 101 0.33 16.28 16.49
CA ASN A 101 0.68 17.70 16.59
C ASN A 101 2.19 17.98 16.69
N ILE A 102 3.02 17.10 16.14
CA ILE A 102 4.48 17.27 16.06
C ILE A 102 4.83 17.81 14.68
N GLY A 103 5.36 19.03 14.64
CA GLY A 103 5.82 19.67 13.41
C GLY A 103 7.01 18.91 12.81
N SER A 104 6.97 18.68 11.50
CA SER A 104 8.03 17.97 10.77
C SER A 104 8.04 18.34 9.28
N ILE A 105 9.18 18.12 8.63
CA ILE A 105 9.41 18.42 7.21
C ILE A 105 9.63 17.10 6.48
N SER A 106 8.75 16.79 5.52
CA SER A 106 8.96 15.65 4.61
C SER A 106 9.86 16.09 3.46
N GLN A 107 10.98 15.38 3.29
CA GLN A 107 11.94 15.60 2.22
C GLN A 107 12.03 14.31 1.37
N PRO A 108 11.08 14.08 0.46
CA PRO A 108 10.97 12.86 -0.33
C PRO A 108 11.97 12.81 -1.50
N TYR A 109 13.02 13.64 -1.47
CA TYR A 109 14.03 13.71 -2.50
C TYR A 109 15.33 13.13 -1.95
N PHE A 110 15.90 12.18 -2.68
CA PHE A 110 17.13 11.52 -2.29
C PHE A 110 18.26 12.53 -2.06
N ASN A 111 18.87 12.45 -0.89
CA ASN A 111 20.06 13.22 -0.55
C ASN A 111 21.32 12.60 -1.19
N LYS A 112 22.50 13.14 -0.86
CA LYS A 112 23.79 12.64 -1.36
C LYS A 112 24.10 11.17 -0.98
N HIS A 113 23.41 10.64 0.03
CA HIS A 113 23.51 9.26 0.51
C HIS A 113 22.44 8.34 -0.11
N GLY A 114 21.60 8.86 -1.00
CA GLY A 114 20.51 8.08 -1.60
C GLY A 114 19.36 7.80 -0.65
N ALA A 115 19.19 8.60 0.41
CA ALA A 115 18.11 8.47 1.38
C ALA A 115 17.14 9.66 1.29
N ALA A 116 15.84 9.38 1.45
CA ALA A 116 14.79 10.37 1.66
C ALA A 116 14.43 10.38 3.16
N TYR A 117 14.04 11.54 3.69
CA TYR A 117 13.90 11.72 5.14
C TYR A 117 12.59 12.42 5.53
N VAL A 118 12.22 12.23 6.79
CA VAL A 118 11.44 13.21 7.55
C VAL A 118 12.35 13.84 8.59
N LYS A 119 12.41 15.17 8.63
CA LYS A 119 13.31 15.94 9.51
C LYS A 119 12.59 17.06 10.26
N GLY A 120 13.34 17.87 11.00
CA GLY A 120 12.82 19.05 11.71
C GLY A 120 12.23 18.74 13.09
N VAL A 121 12.56 17.58 13.67
CA VAL A 121 12.14 17.18 15.03
C VAL A 121 13.37 17.07 15.92
N THR A 122 13.27 17.51 17.18
CA THR A 122 14.37 17.43 18.15
C THR A 122 14.47 16.04 18.79
N ASP A 123 15.66 15.67 19.26
CA ASP A 123 15.88 14.43 20.02
C ASP A 123 15.01 14.38 21.28
N GLN A 124 14.85 15.54 21.94
CA GLN A 124 13.99 15.65 23.12
C GLN A 124 12.53 15.29 22.79
N THR A 125 11.98 15.83 21.69
CA THR A 125 10.59 15.56 21.29
C THR A 125 10.37 14.07 21.00
N LEU A 126 11.30 13.46 20.27
CA LEU A 126 11.22 12.04 19.93
C LEU A 126 11.38 11.13 21.16
N ARG A 127 12.27 11.50 22.08
CA ARG A 127 12.47 10.79 23.34
C ARG A 127 11.23 10.89 24.23
N ASP A 128 10.64 12.08 24.35
CA ASP A 128 9.41 12.29 25.11
C ASP A 128 8.26 11.47 24.52
N LEU A 129 8.17 11.40 23.19
CA LEU A 129 7.18 10.55 22.51
C LEU A 129 7.42 9.06 22.82
N ARG A 130 8.65 8.57 22.74
CA ARG A 130 9.00 7.18 23.11
C ARG A 130 8.61 6.85 24.54
N ASP A 131 8.91 7.75 25.47
CA ASP A 131 8.77 7.51 26.90
C ASP A 131 7.32 7.67 27.38
N SER A 132 6.51 8.49 26.70
CA SER A 132 5.10 8.72 27.05
C SER A 132 4.09 7.93 26.21
N ASP A 133 4.40 7.64 24.94
CA ASP A 133 3.55 6.91 23.99
C ASP A 133 4.43 6.06 23.04
N LEU A 134 5.01 5.01 23.61
CA LEU A 134 5.83 4.05 22.87
C LEU A 134 5.12 3.49 21.62
N PRO A 135 3.82 3.12 21.65
CA PRO A 135 3.13 2.66 20.44
C PRO A 135 3.18 3.67 19.29
N THR A 136 2.90 4.94 19.55
CA THR A 136 3.01 5.98 18.53
C THR A 136 4.45 6.14 18.06
N TYR A 137 5.42 6.14 18.98
CA TYR A 137 6.84 6.18 18.64
C TYR A 137 7.26 5.02 17.73
N ILE A 138 6.89 3.78 18.03
CA ILE A 138 7.17 2.63 17.16
C ILE A 138 6.46 2.77 15.82
N ARG A 139 5.24 3.30 15.80
CA ARG A 139 4.53 3.54 14.55
C ARG A 139 5.27 4.52 13.65
N ILE A 140 5.95 5.54 14.20
CA ILE A 140 6.73 6.47 13.37
C ILE A 140 7.82 5.75 12.59
N HIS A 141 8.43 4.68 13.14
CA HIS A 141 9.37 3.85 12.40
C HIS A 141 8.69 3.03 11.30
N ALA A 142 7.47 2.54 11.53
CA ALA A 142 6.74 1.75 10.54
C ALA A 142 5.97 2.59 9.50
N GLY A 143 5.92 3.92 9.64
CA GLY A 143 4.98 4.79 8.93
C GLY A 143 5.07 4.72 7.40
N GLY A 144 6.28 4.74 6.84
CA GLY A 144 6.49 4.58 5.40
C GLY A 144 6.09 3.19 4.90
N LEU A 145 6.52 2.13 5.59
CA LEU A 145 6.14 0.75 5.27
C LEU A 145 4.64 0.50 5.42
N GLU A 146 3.98 1.09 6.42
CA GLU A 146 2.52 1.05 6.61
C GLU A 146 1.81 1.69 5.40
N SER A 147 2.30 2.86 4.98
CA SER A 147 1.78 3.58 3.82
C SER A 147 1.89 2.74 2.54
N ASP A 148 3.07 2.19 2.28
CA ASP A 148 3.35 1.34 1.13
C ASP A 148 2.48 0.08 1.12
N TYR A 149 2.37 -0.58 2.27
CA TYR A 149 1.55 -1.76 2.44
C TYR A 149 0.07 -1.47 2.17
N ILE A 150 -0.49 -0.40 2.75
CA ILE A 150 -1.89 -0.01 2.53
C ILE A 150 -2.17 0.32 1.05
N LEU A 151 -1.22 0.94 0.34
CA LEU A 151 -1.35 1.17 -1.11
C LEU A 151 -1.49 -0.16 -1.86
N THR A 152 -0.67 -1.16 -1.54
CA THR A 152 -0.80 -2.48 -2.18
C THR A 152 -2.14 -3.14 -1.86
N LYS A 153 -2.65 -3.04 -0.62
CA LYS A 153 -3.97 -3.58 -0.24
C LYS A 153 -5.11 -2.92 -1.01
N ARG A 154 -5.05 -1.61 -1.22
CA ARG A 154 -6.05 -0.89 -2.04
C ARG A 154 -6.01 -1.35 -3.49
N ILE A 155 -4.83 -1.57 -4.05
CA ILE A 155 -4.65 -2.08 -5.41
C ILE A 155 -5.18 -3.51 -5.54
N GLU A 156 -4.94 -4.37 -4.56
CA GLU A 156 -5.49 -5.72 -4.51
C GLU A 156 -7.02 -5.71 -4.52
N SER A 157 -7.65 -4.79 -3.80
CA SER A 157 -9.11 -4.57 -3.87
C SER A 157 -9.58 -4.08 -5.24
N ILE A 158 -8.87 -3.11 -5.85
CA ILE A 158 -9.19 -2.62 -7.20
C ILE A 158 -9.12 -3.75 -8.22
N GLY A 159 -8.07 -4.57 -8.17
CA GLY A 159 -7.90 -5.72 -9.05
C GLY A 159 -8.96 -6.79 -8.82
N SER A 160 -9.18 -7.18 -7.56
CA SER A 160 -10.13 -8.24 -7.19
C SER A 160 -11.57 -7.93 -7.60
N PHE A 161 -11.99 -6.67 -7.45
CA PHE A 161 -13.33 -6.23 -7.84
C PHE A 161 -13.42 -5.74 -9.29
N GLU A 162 -12.30 -5.69 -10.00
CA GLU A 162 -12.21 -5.22 -11.39
C GLU A 162 -12.67 -3.77 -11.56
N HIS A 163 -12.36 -2.92 -10.57
CA HIS A 163 -12.68 -1.49 -10.64
C HIS A 163 -11.77 -0.72 -11.62
N ASP A 164 -10.71 -1.35 -12.12
CA ASP A 164 -9.85 -0.83 -13.19
C ASP A 164 -9.13 -1.98 -13.91
N ILE A 165 -8.56 -1.67 -15.07
CA ILE A 165 -7.71 -2.59 -15.82
C ILE A 165 -6.32 -2.65 -15.20
N PHE A 166 -5.70 -3.83 -15.23
CA PHE A 166 -4.43 -4.11 -14.56
C PHE A 166 -3.29 -3.18 -15.01
N ASP A 167 -3.24 -2.82 -16.29
CA ASP A 167 -2.19 -1.96 -16.84
C ASP A 167 -2.09 -0.60 -16.16
N ASN A 168 -3.20 -0.04 -15.68
CA ASN A 168 -3.24 1.27 -15.03
C ASN A 168 -2.64 1.28 -13.62
N TYR A 169 -2.29 0.12 -13.05
CA TYR A 169 -1.71 0.02 -11.71
C TYR A 169 -0.67 -1.10 -11.53
N LYS A 170 -0.30 -1.84 -12.59
CA LYS A 170 0.64 -2.97 -12.51
C LYS A 170 2.02 -2.55 -11.98
N TRP A 171 2.55 -1.42 -12.46
CA TRP A 171 3.88 -0.96 -12.06
C TRP A 171 3.91 -0.41 -10.65
N GLU A 172 2.88 0.34 -10.25
CA GLU A 172 2.66 0.70 -8.85
C GLU A 172 2.67 -0.54 -7.97
N TYR A 173 1.86 -1.55 -8.31
CA TYR A 173 1.73 -2.76 -7.49
C TYR A 173 3.05 -3.52 -7.37
N TRP A 174 3.70 -3.83 -8.49
CA TRP A 174 4.90 -4.64 -8.52
C TRP A 174 6.10 -3.94 -7.87
N LEU A 175 6.35 -2.67 -8.20
CA LEU A 175 7.46 -1.93 -7.61
C LEU A 175 7.26 -1.72 -6.12
N ARG A 176 6.02 -1.43 -5.68
CA ARG A 176 5.70 -1.28 -4.26
C ARG A 176 5.89 -2.60 -3.49
N LYS A 177 5.38 -3.72 -4.00
CA LYS A 177 5.59 -5.05 -3.39
C LYS A 177 7.07 -5.41 -3.33
N PHE A 178 7.82 -5.15 -4.41
CA PHE A 178 9.26 -5.42 -4.46
C PHE A 178 10.05 -4.54 -3.48
N SER A 179 9.71 -3.26 -3.37
CA SER A 179 10.37 -2.34 -2.43
C SER A 179 10.14 -2.76 -0.98
N ILE A 180 8.90 -3.06 -0.60
CA ILE A 180 8.57 -3.61 0.72
C ILE A 180 9.38 -4.89 0.97
N LEU A 181 9.42 -5.81 -0.01
CA LEU A 181 10.19 -7.06 0.04
C LEU A 181 11.67 -6.82 0.28
N GLN A 182 12.27 -5.92 -0.51
CA GLN A 182 13.67 -5.56 -0.38
C GLN A 182 13.96 -4.97 1.01
N TYR A 183 13.11 -4.07 1.49
CA TYR A 183 13.33 -3.37 2.75
C TYR A 183 13.21 -4.31 3.96
N TYR A 184 12.21 -5.18 4.01
CA TYR A 184 12.11 -6.19 5.07
C TYR A 184 13.22 -7.25 5.03
N ALA A 185 13.79 -7.51 3.85
CA ALA A 185 14.89 -8.46 3.69
C ALA A 185 16.24 -7.92 4.18
N THR A 186 16.40 -6.61 4.42
CA THR A 186 17.70 -6.02 4.82
C THR A 186 18.31 -6.72 6.03
N GLY A 187 17.49 -7.06 7.03
CA GLY A 187 17.94 -7.76 8.22
C GLY A 187 18.38 -9.21 8.00
N LEU A 188 17.78 -9.93 7.04
CA LEU A 188 18.23 -11.27 6.65
C LEU A 188 19.65 -11.25 6.07
N PHE A 189 19.97 -10.15 5.37
CA PHE A 189 21.29 -9.94 4.76
C PHE A 189 22.24 -9.09 5.60
N LYS A 190 21.81 -8.69 6.82
CA LYS A 190 22.60 -7.84 7.74
C LYS A 190 23.05 -6.54 7.08
N TYR A 191 22.20 -6.00 6.21
CA TYR A 191 22.51 -4.82 5.42
C TYR A 191 22.36 -3.57 6.31
N ASP A 192 23.40 -2.76 6.37
CA ASP A 192 23.40 -1.43 6.99
C ASP A 192 23.46 -0.38 5.89
N ILE A 193 22.63 0.67 6.02
CA ILE A 193 22.74 1.85 5.16
C ILE A 193 23.85 2.72 5.75
N ASP A 194 24.74 3.23 4.90
CA ASP A 194 25.83 4.14 5.30
C ASP A 194 25.28 5.55 5.58
N LEU A 195 24.57 5.64 6.70
CA LEU A 195 23.94 6.83 7.24
C LEU A 195 24.56 7.13 8.62
N GLU A 196 24.94 8.38 8.81
CA GLU A 196 25.43 8.91 10.07
C GLU A 196 24.54 10.07 10.49
N GLU A 197 24.31 10.21 11.79
CA GLU A 197 23.51 11.31 12.31
C GLU A 197 24.17 12.65 11.98
N GLU A 198 23.41 13.52 11.32
CA GLU A 198 23.78 14.87 10.99
C GLU A 198 24.13 15.68 12.25
N ALA A 199 25.12 16.57 12.19
CA ALA A 199 25.55 17.35 13.35
C ALA A 199 24.40 18.18 13.96
N ASN A 200 23.53 18.74 13.12
CA ASN A 200 22.30 19.41 13.55
C ASN A 200 21.15 18.39 13.64
N GLU A 201 20.59 18.21 14.84
CA GLU A 201 19.49 17.27 15.09
C GLU A 201 18.23 17.55 14.24
N LEU A 202 18.01 18.81 13.84
CA LEU A 202 16.86 19.18 13.00
C LEU A 202 17.04 18.77 11.54
N GLU A 203 18.26 18.49 11.11
CA GLU A 203 18.57 17.96 9.78
C GLU A 203 18.62 16.44 9.74
N ARG A 204 18.66 15.79 10.91
CA ARG A 204 18.60 14.33 11.03
C ARG A 204 17.24 13.83 10.60
N ASP A 205 17.26 12.65 9.99
CA ASP A 205 16.07 11.84 9.87
C ASP A 205 15.50 11.51 11.26
N ILE A 206 14.20 11.26 11.35
CA ILE A 206 13.52 10.99 12.62
C ILE A 206 13.80 9.59 13.17
N VAL A 207 14.16 8.61 12.32
CA VAL A 207 14.22 7.20 12.72
C VAL A 207 15.41 6.41 12.18
N GLY A 208 16.08 6.88 11.14
CA GLY A 208 17.14 6.14 10.46
C GLY A 208 16.59 4.89 9.77
N HIS A 209 17.15 3.71 10.09
CA HIS A 209 16.61 2.46 9.54
C HIS A 209 15.35 2.03 10.32
N ASP A 210 14.19 2.12 9.67
CA ASP A 210 12.86 1.83 10.21
C ASP A 210 12.79 0.56 11.07
N ILE A 211 13.14 -0.57 10.46
CA ILE A 211 13.00 -1.89 11.08
C ILE A 211 13.95 -2.07 12.28
N TYR A 212 15.19 -1.59 12.17
CA TYR A 212 16.18 -1.78 13.23
C TYR A 212 15.87 -0.89 14.42
N GLY A 213 15.51 0.38 14.18
CA GLY A 213 15.06 1.29 15.22
C GLY A 213 13.82 0.77 15.93
N ALA A 214 12.80 0.36 15.17
CA ALA A 214 11.59 -0.23 15.75
C ALA A 214 11.88 -1.49 16.58
N ALA A 215 12.68 -2.43 16.07
CA ALA A 215 13.05 -3.65 16.77
C ALA A 215 13.70 -3.32 18.12
N ARG A 216 14.71 -2.44 18.09
CA ARG A 216 15.43 -2.02 19.28
C ARG A 216 14.53 -1.36 20.32
N HIS A 217 13.71 -0.38 19.91
CA HIS A 217 12.86 0.34 20.86
C HIS A 217 11.70 -0.51 21.41
N LEU A 218 11.20 -1.48 20.64
CA LEU A 218 10.24 -2.47 21.12
C LEU A 218 10.83 -3.37 22.22
N HIS A 219 12.09 -3.82 22.05
CA HIS A 219 12.72 -4.78 22.97
C HIS A 219 13.38 -4.11 24.17
N ARG A 220 13.92 -2.89 24.00
CA ARG A 220 14.68 -2.16 25.02
C ARG A 220 14.18 -0.70 25.14
N PRO A 221 12.92 -0.46 25.58
CA PRO A 221 12.38 0.91 25.63
C PRO A 221 13.12 1.83 26.60
N ALA A 222 13.72 1.30 27.67
CA ALA A 222 14.41 2.07 28.71
C ALA A 222 15.88 2.40 28.41
N MET A 223 16.39 2.06 27.22
CA MET A 223 17.79 2.31 26.87
C MET A 223 18.06 3.79 26.50
N ASP A 224 19.34 4.16 26.43
CA ASP A 224 19.75 5.47 25.92
C ASP A 224 19.22 5.71 24.50
N PHE A 225 18.64 6.90 24.33
CA PHE A 225 18.04 7.33 23.08
C PHE A 225 19.10 7.81 22.09
N HIS A 226 19.02 7.29 20.88
CA HIS A 226 19.56 7.88 19.65
C HIS A 226 18.75 7.31 18.48
N ARG A 227 18.78 7.97 17.32
CA ARG A 227 17.82 7.69 16.25
C ARG A 227 18.27 6.51 15.40
N TYR A 228 19.54 6.52 14.97
CA TYR A 228 20.00 5.59 13.95
C TYR A 228 20.52 4.31 14.60
N THR A 229 19.91 3.18 14.26
CA THR A 229 20.32 1.86 14.76
C THR A 229 20.92 1.04 13.63
N ARG A 230 22.13 0.52 13.83
CA ARG A 230 22.79 -0.43 12.92
C ARG A 230 22.51 -1.88 13.33
N TYR A 231 22.61 -2.80 12.38
CA TYR A 231 22.43 -4.24 12.61
C TYR A 231 23.37 -4.78 13.69
N GLY A 232 24.60 -4.25 13.74
CA GLY A 232 25.60 -4.61 14.76
C GLY A 232 25.15 -4.34 16.21
N GLU A 233 24.31 -3.33 16.42
CA GLU A 233 23.83 -2.89 17.74
C GLU A 233 22.63 -3.68 18.26
N LEU A 234 22.02 -4.51 17.40
CA LEU A 234 20.91 -5.36 17.75
C LEU A 234 21.40 -6.55 18.60
N THR A 235 20.67 -6.83 19.68
CA THR A 235 20.83 -8.04 20.50
C THR A 235 20.41 -9.28 19.71
N ASN A 236 20.71 -10.47 20.25
CA ASN A 236 20.30 -11.72 19.60
C ASN A 236 18.77 -11.87 19.51
N GLU A 237 18.01 -11.31 20.45
CA GLU A 237 16.54 -11.35 20.41
C GLU A 237 15.99 -10.39 19.34
N GLU A 238 16.51 -9.17 19.28
CA GLU A 238 16.14 -8.19 18.24
C GLU A 238 16.49 -8.70 16.84
N LYS A 239 17.66 -9.35 16.67
CA LYS A 239 18.04 -10.00 15.40
C LYS A 239 17.08 -11.12 15.01
N LYS A 240 16.60 -11.92 15.97
CA LYS A 240 15.57 -12.93 15.70
C LYS A 240 14.26 -12.30 15.26
N TYR A 241 13.86 -11.20 15.89
CA TYR A 241 12.66 -10.44 15.50
C TYR A 241 12.78 -9.90 14.08
N VAL A 242 13.86 -9.19 13.76
CA VAL A 242 14.10 -8.64 12.41
C VAL A 242 14.16 -9.75 11.35
N ASN A 243 14.84 -10.87 11.63
CA ASN A 243 14.86 -12.01 10.71
C ASN A 243 13.46 -12.59 10.49
N ARG A 244 12.63 -12.67 11.55
CA ARG A 244 11.24 -13.12 11.43
C ARG A 244 10.46 -12.20 10.51
N LEU A 245 10.58 -10.87 10.65
CA LEU A 245 9.95 -9.92 9.73
C LEU A 245 10.37 -10.19 8.28
N GLY A 246 11.67 -10.40 8.04
CA GLY A 246 12.21 -10.74 6.72
C GLY A 246 11.65 -12.05 6.13
N TYR A 247 11.39 -13.08 6.94
CA TYR A 247 10.77 -14.31 6.44
C TYR A 247 9.26 -14.16 6.24
N HIS A 248 8.56 -13.49 7.15
CA HIS A 248 7.12 -13.32 7.07
C HIS A 248 6.70 -12.40 5.93
N PHE A 249 7.53 -11.45 5.51
CA PHE A 249 7.13 -10.57 4.43
C PHE A 249 6.90 -11.36 3.11
N PHE A 250 7.48 -12.55 2.89
CA PHE A 250 7.18 -13.37 1.69
C PHE A 250 5.68 -13.68 1.54
N LEU A 251 4.91 -13.62 2.64
CA LEU A 251 3.44 -13.71 2.62
C LEU A 251 2.81 -12.61 1.75
N ASN A 252 3.44 -11.43 1.63
CA ASN A 252 2.99 -10.34 0.76
C ASN A 252 2.98 -10.69 -0.74
N LEU A 253 3.64 -11.78 -1.14
CA LEU A 253 3.61 -12.30 -2.51
C LEU A 253 2.45 -13.28 -2.75
N PHE A 254 1.74 -13.70 -1.71
CA PHE A 254 0.60 -14.61 -1.81
C PHE A 254 -0.68 -13.85 -2.18
N HIS A 255 -0.68 -13.28 -3.38
CA HIS A 255 -1.87 -12.71 -3.98
C HIS A 255 -1.83 -12.92 -5.50
N PRO A 256 -2.89 -13.45 -6.15
CA PRO A 256 -2.89 -13.77 -7.59
C PRO A 256 -2.58 -12.57 -8.51
N LEU A 257 -2.82 -11.35 -8.04
CA LEU A 257 -2.47 -10.13 -8.77
C LEU A 257 -0.96 -9.99 -9.02
N ILE A 258 -0.10 -10.69 -8.28
CA ILE A 258 1.35 -10.71 -8.53
C ILE A 258 1.67 -11.23 -9.94
N ILE A 259 0.84 -12.15 -10.46
CA ILE A 259 0.90 -12.67 -11.84
C ILE A 259 -0.17 -12.06 -12.75
N GLY A 260 -0.78 -10.94 -12.36
CA GLY A 260 -1.83 -10.25 -13.12
C GLY A 260 -3.21 -10.92 -13.07
N LYS A 261 -3.40 -11.98 -12.28
CA LYS A 261 -4.71 -12.62 -12.12
C LYS A 261 -5.57 -11.81 -11.15
N ARG A 262 -6.59 -11.14 -11.69
CA ARG A 262 -7.47 -10.23 -10.95
C ARG A 262 -8.42 -10.95 -9.98
N ASN A 263 -9.09 -12.01 -10.43
CA ASN A 263 -9.96 -12.86 -9.60
C ASN A 263 -10.19 -14.22 -10.27
N PHE A 264 -10.89 -15.12 -9.58
CA PHE A 264 -11.34 -16.40 -10.09
C PHE A 264 -12.87 -16.40 -10.19
N GLU A 265 -13.39 -16.62 -11.39
CA GLU A 265 -14.83 -16.79 -11.62
C GLU A 265 -15.29 -18.14 -11.06
N MET A 266 -16.23 -18.11 -10.11
CA MET A 266 -16.90 -19.31 -9.59
C MET A 266 -18.19 -19.59 -10.37
N THR A 267 -18.91 -18.53 -10.73
CA THR A 267 -20.10 -18.56 -11.59
C THR A 267 -20.15 -17.28 -12.42
N LYS A 268 -21.05 -17.21 -13.41
CA LYS A 268 -21.30 -15.99 -14.20
C LYS A 268 -21.63 -14.73 -13.38
N ARG A 269 -21.99 -14.90 -12.11
CA ARG A 269 -22.37 -13.82 -11.18
C ARG A 269 -21.42 -13.69 -10.01
N THR A 270 -20.44 -14.57 -9.87
CA THR A 270 -19.64 -14.67 -8.64
C THR A 270 -18.18 -14.85 -8.99
N SER A 271 -17.35 -13.93 -8.51
CA SER A 271 -15.90 -14.11 -8.51
C SER A 271 -15.34 -13.96 -7.10
N ILE A 272 -14.26 -14.68 -6.85
CA ILE A 272 -13.55 -14.67 -5.59
C ILE A 272 -12.07 -14.38 -5.84
N ASN A 273 -11.45 -13.70 -4.90
CA ASN A 273 -10.00 -13.63 -4.79
C ASN A 273 -9.60 -13.78 -3.32
N ALA A 274 -8.38 -14.22 -3.09
CA ALA A 274 -7.83 -14.32 -1.75
C ALA A 274 -6.33 -14.04 -1.77
N GLY A 275 -5.82 -13.51 -0.66
CA GLY A 275 -4.40 -13.33 -0.48
C GLY A 275 -4.01 -13.10 0.97
N GLN A 276 -2.72 -13.16 1.21
CA GLN A 276 -2.13 -12.92 2.53
C GLN A 276 -1.19 -11.73 2.48
N GLY A 277 -0.89 -11.19 3.66
CA GLY A 277 0.06 -10.12 3.82
C GLY A 277 0.67 -10.11 5.20
N HIS A 278 1.75 -9.34 5.32
CA HIS A 278 2.50 -9.13 6.55
C HIS A 278 3.00 -7.70 6.60
N SER A 279 2.87 -7.07 7.76
CA SER A 279 3.43 -5.75 8.03
C SER A 279 3.68 -5.54 9.52
N MET A 280 4.41 -4.49 9.86
CA MET A 280 4.64 -4.08 11.23
C MET A 280 3.43 -3.37 11.84
N ALA A 281 3.33 -3.46 13.16
CA ALA A 281 2.37 -2.77 14.00
C ALA A 281 3.09 -2.08 15.17
N PRO A 282 2.45 -1.12 15.86
CA PRO A 282 3.01 -0.44 17.02
C PRO A 282 3.55 -1.34 18.15
N PHE A 283 3.16 -2.62 18.17
CA PHE A 283 3.45 -3.57 19.24
C PHE A 283 4.19 -4.83 18.75
N GLY A 284 4.67 -4.83 17.50
CA GLY A 284 5.26 -6.00 16.85
C GLY A 284 4.91 -6.05 15.37
N ASP A 285 4.32 -7.16 14.93
CA ASP A 285 3.92 -7.38 13.55
C ASP A 285 2.59 -8.15 13.46
N PHE A 286 2.00 -8.17 12.28
CA PHE A 286 0.78 -8.92 12.02
C PHE A 286 0.84 -9.63 10.68
N ILE A 287 0.07 -10.71 10.59
CA ILE A 287 -0.28 -11.37 9.34
C ILE A 287 -1.75 -11.09 9.09
N ASP A 288 -2.10 -10.77 7.85
CA ASP A 288 -3.48 -10.63 7.42
C ASP A 288 -3.87 -11.66 6.35
N GLU A 289 -5.14 -12.04 6.38
CA GLU A 289 -5.76 -12.91 5.39
C GLU A 289 -6.95 -12.17 4.81
N ASN A 290 -6.95 -11.99 3.49
CA ASN A 290 -7.95 -11.19 2.81
C ASN A 290 -8.70 -12.05 1.80
N ILE A 291 -10.02 -11.90 1.79
CA ILE A 291 -10.92 -12.54 0.83
C ILE A 291 -11.79 -11.47 0.21
N TRP A 292 -11.77 -11.38 -1.12
CA TRP A 292 -12.62 -10.50 -1.90
C TRP A 292 -13.67 -11.34 -2.62
N LEU A 293 -14.94 -11.04 -2.37
CA LEU A 293 -16.08 -11.68 -3.01
C LEU A 293 -16.88 -10.65 -3.80
N LYS A 294 -17.03 -10.88 -5.10
CA LYS A 294 -17.89 -10.09 -5.98
C LYS A 294 -19.10 -10.92 -6.36
N TYR A 295 -20.30 -10.41 -6.11
CA TYR A 295 -21.58 -11.00 -6.53
C TYR A 295 -22.39 -9.99 -7.34
N ASN A 296 -22.44 -10.16 -8.67
CA ASN A 296 -22.88 -9.12 -9.61
C ASN A 296 -22.15 -7.79 -9.32
N ASP A 297 -22.90 -6.76 -8.89
CA ASP A 297 -22.40 -5.43 -8.55
C ASP A 297 -22.09 -5.24 -7.05
N LEU A 298 -22.30 -6.27 -6.23
CA LEU A 298 -21.97 -6.24 -4.81
C LEU A 298 -20.52 -6.69 -4.61
N CYS A 299 -19.71 -5.85 -3.98
CA CYS A 299 -18.34 -6.18 -3.59
C CYS A 299 -18.24 -6.28 -2.07
N LEU A 300 -17.72 -7.41 -1.58
CA LEU A 300 -17.49 -7.69 -0.16
C LEU A 300 -16.02 -8.04 0.05
N SER A 301 -15.39 -7.40 1.04
CA SER A 301 -14.05 -7.76 1.49
C SER A 301 -14.11 -8.26 2.92
N PHE A 302 -13.38 -9.33 3.20
CA PHE A 302 -13.21 -9.89 4.53
C PHE A 302 -11.72 -9.87 4.84
N CYS A 303 -11.34 -9.31 5.99
CA CYS A 303 -9.96 -9.29 6.45
C CYS A 303 -9.89 -9.89 7.85
N ASN A 304 -8.96 -10.82 8.05
CA ASN A 304 -8.65 -11.38 9.35
C ASN A 304 -7.23 -10.99 9.73
N TYR A 305 -7.05 -10.43 10.93
CA TYR A 305 -5.75 -10.04 11.44
C TYR A 305 -5.32 -11.00 12.55
N SER A 306 -4.15 -11.60 12.38
CA SER A 306 -3.47 -12.36 13.42
C SER A 306 -2.25 -11.57 13.89
N GLY A 307 -2.37 -10.94 15.05
CA GLY A 307 -1.28 -10.18 15.66
C GLY A 307 -0.21 -11.11 16.24
N ILE A 308 1.05 -10.80 15.95
CA ILE A 308 2.22 -11.45 16.55
C ILE A 308 2.83 -10.42 17.50
N LEU A 309 2.23 -10.30 18.68
CA LEU A 309 2.65 -9.33 19.68
C LEU A 309 4.04 -9.67 20.23
N PHE A 310 4.76 -8.63 20.65
CA PHE A 310 6.07 -8.76 21.30
C PHE A 310 6.02 -9.59 22.62
N ARG A 311 4.82 -9.79 23.19
CA ARG A 311 4.52 -10.84 24.18
C ARG A 311 3.66 -11.91 23.51
N GLN A 312 3.97 -13.18 23.80
CA GLN A 312 3.47 -14.44 23.22
C GLN A 312 1.94 -14.70 23.25
N ASP A 313 1.10 -13.67 23.31
CA ASP A 313 -0.35 -13.82 23.28
C ASP A 313 -0.88 -13.50 21.87
N CYS A 314 -1.11 -14.56 21.08
CA CYS A 314 -1.82 -14.49 19.80
C CYS A 314 -3.26 -14.01 20.04
N TYR A 315 -3.52 -12.71 19.85
CA TYR A 315 -4.90 -12.24 19.70
C TYR A 315 -5.36 -12.49 18.26
N LYS A 316 -6.38 -13.35 18.10
CA LYS A 316 -7.18 -13.43 16.88
C LYS A 316 -8.27 -12.36 16.96
N SER A 317 -8.18 -11.36 16.10
CA SER A 317 -9.23 -10.35 15.95
C SER A 317 -9.82 -10.47 14.56
N ILE A 318 -11.05 -11.01 14.47
CA ILE A 318 -11.83 -10.93 13.24
C ILE A 318 -12.40 -9.51 13.16
N ILE A 319 -11.77 -8.64 12.37
CA ILE A 319 -12.34 -7.34 12.05
C ILE A 319 -13.13 -7.48 10.75
N ILE A 320 -14.46 -7.59 10.85
CA ILE A 320 -15.33 -7.48 9.69
C ILE A 320 -15.38 -6.01 9.28
N ILE A 321 -14.45 -5.57 8.41
CA ILE A 321 -14.59 -4.27 7.75
C ILE A 321 -15.67 -4.43 6.68
N LYS A 322 -16.90 -4.06 7.03
CA LYS A 322 -18.02 -4.07 6.09
C LYS A 322 -17.98 -2.81 5.22
N GLU A 323 -17.10 -2.77 4.22
CA GLU A 323 -17.25 -1.81 3.12
C GLU A 323 -18.34 -2.35 2.16
N ILE A 324 -19.59 -1.89 2.33
CA ILE A 324 -20.62 -2.07 1.30
C ILE A 324 -20.39 -0.97 0.26
N LEU A 325 -19.72 -1.30 -0.84
CA LEU A 325 -19.61 -0.44 -1.99
C LEU A 325 -20.60 -0.91 -3.07
N ASN A 326 -21.56 -0.06 -3.42
CA ASN A 326 -22.43 -0.28 -4.57
C ASN A 326 -21.66 0.10 -5.85
N CYS A 327 -21.36 -0.85 -6.73
CA CYS A 327 -20.64 -0.62 -8.00
C CYS A 327 -21.46 0.08 -9.09
N MET A 328 -22.48 0.89 -8.75
CA MET A 328 -23.43 1.40 -9.75
C MET A 328 -22.82 2.49 -10.65
N ALA A 329 -22.49 2.11 -11.88
CA ALA A 329 -22.64 2.99 -13.05
C ALA A 329 -24.12 2.94 -13.47
N GLN A 330 -24.76 4.11 -13.56
CA GLN A 330 -26.17 4.23 -13.90
C GLN A 330 -26.51 3.51 -15.21
N LYS A 331 -27.48 2.58 -15.15
CA LYS A 331 -28.23 2.14 -16.33
C LYS A 331 -28.95 3.35 -16.91
N THR A 332 -28.42 3.97 -17.95
CA THR A 332 -29.23 4.78 -18.84
C THR A 332 -30.26 3.87 -19.51
N GLN A 333 -31.53 4.21 -19.30
CA GLN A 333 -32.67 3.54 -19.91
C GLN A 333 -32.56 3.54 -21.45
N PRO A 334 -33.11 2.54 -22.16
CA PRO A 334 -33.21 2.63 -23.61
C PRO A 334 -34.14 3.80 -23.96
N GLU A 335 -33.59 4.82 -24.63
CA GLU A 335 -34.39 5.87 -25.26
C GLU A 335 -35.40 5.22 -26.21
N LYS A 336 -36.68 5.39 -25.88
CA LYS A 336 -37.76 5.18 -26.86
C LYS A 336 -37.53 6.18 -28.01
N PRO A 337 -37.59 5.75 -29.28
CA PRO A 337 -37.48 6.69 -30.39
C PRO A 337 -38.66 7.66 -30.34
N SER A 338 -38.37 8.93 -30.09
CA SER A 338 -39.34 10.01 -30.22
C SER A 338 -39.63 10.22 -31.71
N LYS A 339 -40.92 10.20 -32.06
CA LYS A 339 -41.40 10.51 -33.41
C LYS A 339 -41.09 11.98 -33.74
N PRO A 340 -40.78 12.32 -35.00
CA PRO A 340 -40.57 13.70 -35.39
C PRO A 340 -41.91 14.46 -35.37
N VAL A 341 -41.98 15.53 -34.59
CA VAL A 341 -43.11 16.48 -34.64
C VAL A 341 -42.74 17.56 -35.66
N CYS A 342 -43.43 17.55 -36.81
CA CYS A 342 -43.45 18.65 -37.77
C CYS A 342 -43.92 19.94 -37.08
N SER A 343 -43.13 21.00 -37.21
CA SER A 343 -43.56 22.35 -36.91
C SER A 343 -44.60 22.81 -37.95
N LYS A 344 -45.75 23.31 -37.48
CA LYS A 344 -46.63 24.16 -38.27
C LYS A 344 -46.74 25.52 -37.59
N THR A 345 -46.18 26.49 -38.27
CA THR A 345 -46.38 27.92 -38.09
C THR A 345 -47.85 28.27 -38.37
N VAL A 346 -48.49 29.01 -37.46
CA VAL A 346 -49.65 29.86 -37.80
C VAL A 346 -49.49 31.17 -37.02
N ARG A 347 -49.34 32.27 -37.76
CA ARG A 347 -49.53 33.65 -37.29
C ARG A 347 -51.04 33.95 -37.25
N HIS A 348 -51.47 34.84 -36.36
CA HIS A 348 -52.33 35.99 -36.72
C HIS A 348 -52.49 36.94 -35.52
N GLY A 349 -52.45 38.25 -35.80
CA GLY A 349 -52.59 39.36 -34.85
C GLY A 349 -51.52 40.40 -35.08
#